data_AF-A0A0N1IP74-F1
#
_entry.id   AF-A0A0N1IP74-F1
#
_cell.length_a   1.000
_cell.length_b   1.000
_cell.length_c   1.000
_cell.angle_alpha   90.00
_cell.angle_beta   90.00
_cell.angle_gamma   90.00
#
_symmetry.space_group_name_H-M   'P 1'
#
loop_
_entity.id
_entity.type
_entity.pdbx_description
1 polymer ?
#
loop_
_entity_poly.entity_id
_entity_poly.type
_entity_poly.pdbx_seq_one_letter_code
_entity_poly.pdbx_strand_id
1 'polypeptide(L)' 'MQESRLRWYGHIRRRPPDYDSNLALHLSLPSHRSRGRPKTRWKDVVLNDMSEC' A
#
# COMPACT_ATOMS: atom_id res chain seq x y z
N MET A 1 3.10 -10.70 10.62
CA MET A 1 2.74 -10.28 9.24
C MET A 1 2.57 -8.76 9.12
N GLN A 2 1.88 -8.11 10.07
CA GLN A 2 1.72 -6.65 10.13
C GLN A 2 3.06 -5.92 10.23
N GLU A 3 3.93 -6.30 11.17
CA GLU A 3 5.26 -5.68 11.33
C GLU A 3 6.10 -5.70 10.05
N SER A 4 6.11 -6.82 9.31
CA SER A 4 6.86 -6.94 8.05
C SER A 4 6.31 -5.98 6.99
N ARG A 5 4.98 -5.80 6.92
CA ARG A 5 4.34 -4.84 6.02
C ARG A 5 4.66 -3.40 6.40
N LEU A 6 4.64 -3.07 7.70
CA LEU A 6 5.00 -1.75 8.21
C LEU A 6 6.48 -1.42 7.99
N ARG A 7 7.38 -2.40 8.17
CA ARG A 7 8.82 -2.25 7.86
C ARG A 7 9.05 -1.97 6.38
N TRP A 8 8.39 -2.71 5.49
CA TRP A 8 8.46 -2.47 4.05
C TRP A 8 7.89 -1.10 3.69
N TYR A 9 6.74 -0.72 4.26
CA TYR A 9 6.12 0.59 4.03
C TYR A 9 7.03 1.74 4.46
N GLY A 10 7.64 1.63 5.65
CA GLY A 10 8.62 2.60 6.13
C GLY A 10 9.88 2.63 5.26
N HIS A 11 10.30 1.50 4.69
CA HIS A 11 11.40 1.46 3.73
C HIS A 11 11.07 2.20 2.43
N ILE A 12 9.91 1.94 1.83
CA ILE A 12 9.47 2.58 0.58
C ILE A 12 9.23 4.08 0.76
N ARG A 13 8.61 4.49 1.87
CA ARG A 13 8.31 5.90 2.16
C ARG A 13 9.55 6.77 2.40
N ARG A 14 10.68 6.17 2.76
CA ARG A 14 11.97 6.88 2.88
C ARG A 14 12.72 7.03 1.56
N ARG A 15 12.30 6.35 0.49
CA ARG A 15 12.92 6.44 -0.83
C ARG A 15 12.36 7.64 -1.61
N PRO A 16 13.12 8.17 -2.59
CA PRO A 16 12.64 9.21 -3.49
C PRO A 16 11.31 8.83 -4.15
N PRO A 17 10.44 9.81 -4.45
CA PRO A 17 9.15 9.55 -5.11
C PRO A 17 9.31 8.96 -6.52
N ASP A 18 10.44 9.23 -7.19
CA ASP A 18 10.79 8.68 -8.52
C ASP A 18 11.18 7.19 -8.48
N TYR A 19 11.32 6.61 -7.30
CA TYR A 19 11.58 5.18 -7.17
C TYR A 19 10.32 4.38 -7.50
N ASP A 20 10.44 3.40 -8.39
CA ASP A 20 9.31 2.62 -8.94
C ASP A 20 8.34 2.10 -7.88
N SER A 21 8.87 1.61 -6.76
CA SER A 21 8.05 1.09 -5.66
C SER A 21 7.26 2.18 -4.92
N ASN A 22 7.80 3.39 -4.83
CA ASN A 22 7.11 4.53 -4.25
C ASN A 22 6.06 5.07 -5.22
N LEU A 23 6.42 5.18 -6.51
CA LEU A 23 5.47 5.51 -7.57
C LEU A 23 4.29 4.53 -7.60
N ALA A 24 4.55 3.22 -7.57
CA ALA A 24 3.52 2.18 -7.54
C ALA A 24 2.62 2.25 -6.29
N LEU A 25 3.18 2.65 -5.15
CA LEU A 25 2.43 2.85 -3.90
C LEU A 25 1.48 4.06 -3.98
N HIS A 26 1.86 5.10 -4.72
CA HIS A 26 1.05 6.30 -4.93
C HIS A 26 0.13 6.24 -6.15
N LEU A 27 0.39 5.31 -7.07
CA LEU A 27 -0.40 5.08 -8.26
C LEU A 27 -1.82 4.60 -7.87
N SER A 28 -2.75 5.54 -7.79
CA SER A 28 -4.16 5.23 -7.63
C SER A 28 -4.80 5.02 -8.99
N LEU A 29 -4.78 3.79 -9.49
CA LEU A 29 -5.54 3.46 -10.69
C LEU A 29 -7.04 3.41 -10.34
N PRO A 30 -7.90 4.23 -10.98
CA PRO A 30 -9.35 4.06 -10.91
C PRO A 30 -9.69 2.76 -11.63
N SER A 31 -9.72 1.66 -10.88
CA SER A 31 -10.08 0.36 -11.42
C SER A 31 -11.58 0.16 -11.24
N HIS A 32 -12.32 0.12 -12.35
CA HIS A 32 -13.62 -0.56 -12.42
C HIS A 32 -13.36 -2.05 -12.17
N ARG A 33 -13.22 -2.44 -10.90
CA ARG A 33 -12.97 -3.84 -10.53
C ARG A 33 -14.26 -4.63 -10.66
N SER A 34 -14.16 -5.82 -11.23
CA SER A 34 -15.24 -6.77 -11.35
C SER A 34 -15.84 -7.12 -9.97
N ARG A 35 -17.15 -7.40 -9.95
CA ARG A 35 -17.87 -7.83 -8.74
C ARG A 35 -17.25 -9.16 -8.25
N GLY A 36 -16.97 -9.25 -6.95
CA GLY A 36 -16.48 -10.47 -6.29
C GLY A 36 -15.03 -10.42 -5.80
N ARG A 37 -14.15 -9.57 -6.37
CA ARG A 37 -12.79 -9.40 -5.86
C ARG A 37 -12.75 -8.41 -4.67
N PRO A 38 -12.00 -8.70 -3.59
CA PRO A 38 -11.78 -7.73 -2.53
C PRO A 38 -11.31 -6.38 -3.08
N LYS A 39 -11.99 -5.31 -2.65
CA LYS A 39 -11.64 -3.94 -3.04
C LYS A 39 -10.39 -3.44 -2.32
N THR A 40 -9.98 -4.14 -1.27
CA THR A 40 -8.83 -3.80 -0.42
C THR A 40 -7.54 -3.79 -1.22
N ARG A 41 -6.85 -2.65 -1.22
CA ARG A 41 -5.49 -2.51 -1.75
C ARG A 41 -4.49 -2.86 -0.65
N TRP A 42 -3.29 -3.22 -1.06
CA TRP A 42 -2.18 -3.43 -0.12
C TRP A 42 -1.95 -2.19 0.76
N LYS A 43 -2.07 -0.98 0.18
CA LYS A 43 -2.03 0.28 0.92
C LYS A 43 -3.13 0.41 1.98
N ASP A 44 -4.35 -0.04 1.67
CA ASP A 44 -5.47 0.00 2.62
C ASP A 44 -5.24 -0.95 3.80
N VAL A 45 -4.66 -2.13 3.55
CA VAL A 45 -4.24 -3.07 4.60
C VAL A 45 -3.18 -2.44 5.50
N VAL A 46 -2.20 -1.76 4.91
CA VAL A 46 -1.11 -1.12 5.68
C VAL A 46 -1.62 0.05 6.50
N LEU A 47 -2.58 0.84 5.96
CA LEU A 47 -3.23 1.89 6.71
C LEU A 47 -4.05 1.34 7.88
N ASN A 48 -4.72 0.20 7.71
CA ASN A 48 -5.38 -0.49 8.81
C ASN A 48 -4.38 -0.96 9.86
N ASP A 49 -3.28 -1.60 9.43
CA ASP A 49 -2.20 -2.05 10.33
C ASP A 49 -1.57 -0.88 11.11
N MET A 50 -1.51 0.32 10.52
CA MET A 50 -1.04 1.54 11.21
C MET A 50 -2.06 2.10 12.21
N SER A 51 -3.36 1.86 12.01
CA SER A 51 -4.43 2.33 12.88
C SER A 51 -4.71 1.41 14.06
N GLU A 52 -4.31 0.14 13.97
CA GLU A 52 -4.44 -0.86 15.04
C GLU A 52 -3.26 -0.81 16.03
N CYS A 53 -2.26 0.05 15.79
CA CYS A 53 -1.12 0.31 16.66
C CYS A 53 -1.38 1.53 17.55
#